data_AF-A0A178CWV5-F1
#
_entry.id   AF-A0A178CWV5-F1
#
_cell.length_a   1.000
_cell.length_b   1.000
_cell.length_c   1.000
_cell.angle_alpha   90.00
_cell.angle_beta   90.00
_cell.angle_gamma   90.00
#
_symmetry.space_group_name_H-M   'P 1'
#
loop_
_entity.id
_entity.type
_entity.pdbx_description
1 polymer ?
#
loop_
_entity_poly.entity_id
_entity_poly.type
_entity_poly.pdbx_seq_one_letter_code
_entity_poly.pdbx_strand_id
1 'polypeptide(L)'
;MSQPESVVIVTGASQGLGAASAVRLANIYSTIVLVARNESLLRKVAAEVEIEGAKTLTIPADLSLPESAKEVVAKTVDKFGRIDALFNNAGSVKPIDLFKLTDEQWNAGFDLKLHGARRLTIEAWPYLKASKGAVLFMSGVAAEAPKAGNAAVAVVNSAVNALSKAFADRGIEDGIQVNTILPGPVETERLVTMATQVAETKGIPLEEAKENMRKSMGISRFGKPEEIAELVAYLLSPSARWMTGSAVRIDGPLERVREGFEDAVHIARVVALTFDPCEEAFLRYFRPQEAVFVSNIFRTFANIPLDLVLTAETVVSVLTQPNAQLNTRLGDSALFIGDDLASPAERQCDGSANAWMTEDNDDRNADIYICEDIFDWPSIEDIANPPQTSWARDSHGQPRPGYSCAGLGDFDSDWMKTVGSTILHEYIHWGFLFVHVPDWYHFIRVNDRGWRAIEDYPGPNPPNGYGPYRAKLIKDTYGAWDQAYPVTVNNVDNYVYYALSKYWSWRCDRRFGPAPSDRDARQRVRSGFRPHYS
;
A
#
# COMPACT_ATOMS: atom_id res chain seq x y z
N MET A 1 30.83 -4.01 -32.53
CA MET A 1 31.81 -3.28 -31.70
C MET A 1 31.62 -3.78 -30.29
N SER A 2 32.67 -4.21 -29.58
CA SER A 2 32.56 -4.61 -28.18
C SER A 2 32.04 -3.44 -27.34
N GLN A 3 31.08 -3.68 -26.46
CA GLN A 3 30.63 -2.64 -25.53
C GLN A 3 31.83 -2.09 -24.74
N PRO A 4 31.88 -0.76 -24.48
CA PRO A 4 32.92 -0.18 -23.64
C PRO A 4 32.89 -0.80 -22.24
N GLU A 5 34.07 -1.09 -21.68
CA GLU A 5 34.19 -1.79 -20.39
C GLU A 5 33.47 -1.00 -19.29
N SER A 6 32.49 -1.63 -18.66
CA SER A 6 31.71 -1.12 -17.53
C SER A 6 31.45 -2.24 -16.53
N VAL A 7 31.67 -1.96 -15.24
CA VAL A 7 31.73 -2.97 -14.18
C VAL A 7 30.72 -2.65 -13.09
N VAL A 8 29.83 -3.60 -12.78
CA VAL A 8 28.94 -3.52 -11.62
C VAL A 8 29.24 -4.65 -10.64
N ILE A 9 29.32 -4.30 -9.36
CA ILE A 9 29.40 -5.28 -8.26
C ILE A 9 27.99 -5.53 -7.73
N VAL A 10 27.55 -6.79 -7.71
CA VAL A 10 26.28 -7.22 -7.11
C VAL A 10 26.55 -8.14 -5.93
N THR A 11 26.07 -7.75 -4.76
CA THR A 11 26.22 -8.53 -3.52
C THR A 11 24.98 -9.36 -3.23
N GLY A 12 25.14 -10.50 -2.55
CA GLY A 12 24.04 -11.45 -2.35
C GLY A 12 23.55 -12.04 -3.68
N ALA A 13 24.44 -12.17 -4.65
CA ALA A 13 24.10 -12.48 -6.05
C ALA A 13 23.88 -13.96 -6.35
N SER A 14 23.86 -14.84 -5.32
CA SER A 14 23.78 -16.28 -5.53
C SER A 14 22.37 -16.82 -5.77
N GLN A 15 21.32 -16.05 -5.46
CA GLN A 15 19.92 -16.45 -5.59
C GLN A 15 18.99 -15.23 -5.45
N GLY A 16 17.70 -15.41 -5.77
CA GLY A 16 16.65 -14.42 -5.54
C GLY A 16 16.90 -13.07 -6.20
N LEU A 17 16.62 -11.98 -5.48
CA LEU A 17 16.71 -10.61 -6.00
C LEU A 17 18.09 -10.27 -6.56
N GLY A 18 19.16 -10.72 -5.91
CA GLY A 18 20.52 -10.46 -6.35
C GLY A 18 20.88 -11.18 -7.64
N ALA A 19 20.44 -12.44 -7.79
CA ALA A 19 20.66 -13.22 -9.02
C ALA A 19 19.86 -12.63 -10.19
N ALA A 20 18.56 -12.40 -10.02
CA ALA A 20 17.71 -11.80 -11.05
C ALA A 20 18.23 -10.42 -11.50
N SER A 21 18.67 -9.59 -10.54
CA SER A 21 19.27 -8.29 -10.84
C SER A 21 20.59 -8.42 -11.58
N ALA A 22 21.45 -9.37 -11.22
CA ALA A 22 22.72 -9.59 -11.91
C ALA A 22 22.53 -10.00 -13.37
N VAL A 23 21.62 -10.94 -13.64
CA VAL A 23 21.24 -11.34 -15.00
C VAL A 23 20.69 -10.16 -15.77
N ARG A 24 19.77 -9.38 -15.18
CA ARG A 24 19.19 -8.22 -15.85
C ARG A 24 20.21 -7.11 -16.15
N LEU A 25 21.16 -6.89 -15.24
CA LEU A 25 22.23 -5.90 -15.38
C LEU A 25 23.25 -6.27 -16.45
N ALA A 26 23.35 -7.54 -16.86
CA ALA A 26 24.21 -7.98 -17.96
C ALA A 26 23.89 -7.28 -19.29
N ASN A 27 22.65 -6.82 -19.45
CA ASN A 27 22.21 -6.04 -20.62
C ASN A 27 22.63 -4.54 -20.55
N ILE A 28 23.15 -4.08 -19.41
CA ILE A 28 23.55 -2.67 -19.18
C ILE A 28 25.05 -2.55 -18.99
N TYR A 29 25.67 -3.52 -18.29
CA TYR A 29 27.08 -3.53 -17.96
C TYR A 29 27.80 -4.64 -18.69
N SER A 30 28.99 -4.36 -19.21
CA SER A 30 29.79 -5.37 -19.90
C SER A 30 30.38 -6.42 -18.95
N THR A 31 30.38 -6.17 -17.64
CA THR A 31 30.95 -7.05 -16.63
C THR A 31 30.18 -7.00 -15.32
N ILE A 32 29.82 -8.18 -14.81
CA ILE A 32 29.14 -8.35 -13.52
C ILE A 32 30.08 -9.08 -12.54
N VAL A 33 30.37 -8.44 -11.42
CA VAL A 33 31.06 -9.06 -10.29
C VAL A 33 30.04 -9.58 -9.30
N LEU A 34 30.03 -10.89 -9.10
CA LEU A 34 29.04 -11.61 -8.30
C LEU A 34 29.63 -11.97 -6.94
N VAL A 35 29.08 -11.43 -5.86
CA VAL A 35 29.59 -11.61 -4.50
C VAL A 35 28.54 -12.29 -3.62
N ALA A 36 28.88 -13.44 -3.07
CA ALA A 36 28.08 -14.18 -2.09
C ALA A 36 28.94 -15.26 -1.42
N ARG A 37 28.43 -15.95 -0.39
CA ARG A 37 29.21 -17.01 0.30
C ARG A 37 29.31 -18.32 -0.49
N ASN A 38 28.25 -18.68 -1.23
CA ASN A 38 28.17 -19.98 -1.90
C ASN A 38 28.73 -19.91 -3.32
N GLU A 39 29.95 -20.38 -3.50
CA GLU A 39 30.64 -20.39 -4.79
C GLU A 39 29.90 -21.17 -5.87
N SER A 40 29.30 -22.32 -5.52
CA SER A 40 28.62 -23.17 -6.52
C SER A 40 27.38 -22.50 -7.09
N LEU A 41 26.62 -21.77 -6.25
CA LEU A 41 25.47 -20.99 -6.71
C LEU A 41 25.92 -19.75 -7.49
N LEU A 42 27.00 -19.09 -7.08
CA LEU A 42 27.57 -17.98 -7.85
C LEU A 42 27.96 -18.39 -9.27
N ARG A 43 28.54 -19.59 -9.45
CA ARG A 43 28.90 -20.11 -10.78
C ARG A 43 27.68 -20.38 -11.67
N LYS A 44 26.54 -20.77 -11.09
CA LYS A 44 25.29 -20.95 -11.84
C LYS A 44 24.78 -19.61 -12.38
N VAL A 45 24.68 -18.61 -11.51
CA VAL A 45 24.28 -17.24 -11.90
C VAL A 45 25.27 -16.63 -12.88
N ALA A 46 26.57 -16.91 -12.73
CA ALA A 46 27.59 -16.46 -13.68
C ALA A 46 27.32 -16.99 -15.10
N ALA A 47 26.95 -18.26 -15.24
CA ALA A 47 26.60 -18.83 -16.54
C ALA A 47 25.37 -18.15 -17.16
N GLU A 48 24.35 -17.82 -16.36
CA GLU A 48 23.17 -17.07 -16.82
C GLU A 48 23.54 -15.65 -17.29
N VAL A 49 24.39 -14.95 -16.54
CA VAL A 49 24.92 -13.62 -16.92
C VAL A 49 25.75 -13.68 -18.21
N GLU A 50 26.54 -14.73 -18.39
CA GLU A 50 27.37 -14.93 -19.59
C GLU A 50 26.53 -15.22 -20.83
N ILE A 51 25.38 -15.88 -20.67
CA ILE A 51 24.40 -16.08 -21.75
C ILE A 51 23.84 -14.73 -22.24
N GLU A 52 23.60 -13.78 -21.34
CA GLU A 52 23.19 -12.41 -21.66
C GLU A 52 24.33 -11.55 -22.27
N GLY A 53 25.55 -12.09 -22.34
CA GLY A 53 26.68 -11.49 -23.06
C GLY A 53 27.65 -10.65 -22.22
N ALA A 54 27.48 -10.60 -20.89
CA ALA A 54 28.42 -9.92 -20.00
C ALA A 54 29.51 -10.88 -19.47
N LYS A 55 30.71 -10.35 -19.20
CA LYS A 55 31.76 -11.10 -18.52
C LYS A 55 31.44 -11.23 -17.03
N THR A 56 31.97 -12.25 -16.37
CA THR A 56 31.79 -12.43 -14.93
C THR A 56 33.09 -12.49 -14.13
N LEU A 57 32.97 -12.12 -12.86
CA LEU A 57 33.93 -12.47 -11.81
C LEU A 57 33.13 -12.91 -10.58
N THR A 58 33.31 -14.16 -10.16
CA THR A 58 32.71 -14.66 -8.92
C THR A 58 33.68 -14.47 -7.76
N ILE A 59 33.19 -13.93 -6.64
CA ILE A 59 33.97 -13.72 -5.42
C ILE A 59 33.21 -14.32 -4.24
N PRO A 60 33.59 -15.54 -3.81
CA PRO A 60 33.07 -16.13 -2.59
C PRO A 60 33.54 -15.34 -1.36
N ALA A 61 32.65 -14.60 -0.70
CA ALA A 61 32.99 -13.76 0.45
C ALA A 61 31.82 -13.63 1.45
N ASP A 62 32.17 -13.50 2.74
CA ASP A 62 31.24 -13.19 3.81
C ASP A 62 31.34 -11.70 4.19
N LEU A 63 30.38 -10.90 3.71
CA LEU A 63 30.39 -9.45 3.92
C LEU A 63 30.10 -9.02 5.36
N SER A 64 29.78 -9.93 6.28
CA SER A 64 29.75 -9.61 7.72
C SER A 64 31.15 -9.34 8.28
N LEU A 65 32.19 -9.90 7.65
CA LEU A 65 33.57 -9.77 8.09
C LEU A 65 34.19 -8.41 7.67
N PRO A 66 35.00 -7.77 8.54
CA PRO A 66 35.60 -6.47 8.24
C PRO A 66 36.48 -6.43 6.98
N GLU A 67 37.24 -7.49 6.69
CA GLU A 67 38.22 -7.50 5.59
C GLU A 67 37.62 -7.79 4.21
N SER A 68 36.42 -8.37 4.16
CA SER A 68 35.84 -8.83 2.89
C SER A 68 35.56 -7.70 1.89
N ALA A 69 35.25 -6.50 2.38
CA ALA A 69 35.05 -5.34 1.50
C ALA A 69 36.32 -5.00 0.69
N LYS A 70 37.47 -4.96 1.36
CA LYS A 70 38.77 -4.69 0.72
C LYS A 70 39.13 -5.78 -0.29
N GLU A 71 38.92 -7.04 0.08
CA GLU A 71 39.19 -8.18 -0.80
C GLU A 71 38.36 -8.14 -2.07
N VAL A 72 37.06 -7.86 -1.95
CA VAL A 72 36.12 -7.76 -3.09
C VAL A 72 36.53 -6.63 -4.03
N VAL A 73 36.83 -5.45 -3.49
CA VAL A 73 37.25 -4.28 -4.29
C VAL A 73 38.60 -4.53 -4.95
N ALA A 74 39.59 -5.04 -4.21
CA ALA A 74 40.91 -5.34 -4.74
C ALA A 74 40.84 -6.34 -5.91
N LYS A 75 40.17 -7.48 -5.74
CA LYS A 75 39.99 -8.47 -6.82
C LYS A 75 39.28 -7.90 -8.04
N THR A 76 38.31 -7.00 -7.84
CA THR A 76 37.58 -6.35 -8.94
C THR A 76 38.49 -5.41 -9.71
N VAL A 77 39.22 -4.55 -9.00
CA VAL A 77 40.09 -3.54 -9.58
C VAL A 77 41.32 -4.17 -10.22
N ASP A 78 41.91 -5.20 -9.61
CA ASP A 78 43.04 -5.94 -10.18
C ASP A 78 42.69 -6.56 -11.53
N LYS A 79 41.43 -6.99 -11.71
CA LYS A 79 40.97 -7.64 -12.94
C LYS A 79 40.48 -6.66 -14.00
N PHE A 80 39.77 -5.59 -13.60
CA PHE A 80 39.06 -4.72 -14.55
C PHE A 80 39.46 -3.24 -14.46
N GLY A 81 40.18 -2.83 -13.42
CA GLY A 81 40.69 -1.47 -13.23
C GLY A 81 39.64 -0.40 -12.88
N ARG A 82 38.36 -0.76 -12.76
CA ARG A 82 37.26 0.19 -12.58
C ARG A 82 36.06 -0.43 -11.85
N ILE A 83 35.22 0.44 -11.30
CA ILE A 83 33.89 0.13 -10.74
C ILE A 83 32.94 1.25 -11.16
N ASP A 84 31.88 0.92 -11.88
CA ASP A 84 30.89 1.87 -12.41
C ASP A 84 29.60 1.84 -11.60
N ALA A 85 29.27 0.70 -10.99
CA ALA A 85 28.16 0.61 -10.07
C ALA A 85 28.37 -0.40 -8.94
N LEU A 86 27.66 -0.17 -7.84
CA LEU A 86 27.61 -1.07 -6.70
C LEU A 86 26.16 -1.29 -6.27
N PHE A 87 25.72 -2.54 -6.27
CA PHE A 87 24.44 -2.95 -5.70
C PHE A 87 24.64 -3.70 -4.38
N ASN A 88 24.40 -2.99 -3.28
CA ASN A 88 24.38 -3.53 -1.92
C ASN A 88 23.05 -4.26 -1.64
N ASN A 89 22.93 -5.49 -2.15
CA ASN A 89 21.79 -6.36 -1.96
C ASN A 89 21.99 -7.41 -0.84
N ALA A 90 23.23 -7.76 -0.50
CA ALA A 90 23.50 -8.74 0.55
C ALA A 90 22.87 -8.31 1.89
N GLY A 91 22.04 -9.18 2.44
CA GLY A 91 21.43 -8.98 3.74
C GLY A 91 20.59 -10.18 4.13
N SER A 92 20.68 -10.58 5.40
CA SER A 92 19.81 -11.59 5.98
C SER A 92 19.54 -11.19 7.41
N VAL A 93 18.29 -10.82 7.69
CA VAL A 93 17.83 -10.50 9.03
C VAL A 93 16.65 -11.39 9.33
N LYS A 94 16.71 -12.11 10.45
CA LYS A 94 15.67 -13.09 10.81
C LYS A 94 14.41 -12.35 11.29
N PRO A 95 13.22 -12.73 10.82
CA PRO A 95 11.95 -12.19 11.31
C PRO A 95 11.61 -12.84 12.66
N ILE A 96 12.14 -12.28 13.74
CA ILE A 96 11.93 -12.75 15.11
C ILE A 96 11.21 -11.65 15.89
N ASP A 97 10.28 -12.07 16.75
CA ASP A 97 9.58 -11.18 17.67
C ASP A 97 10.54 -10.39 18.57
N LEU A 98 10.22 -9.12 18.79
CA LEU A 98 11.02 -8.17 19.53
C LEU A 98 11.51 -8.70 20.88
N PHE A 99 10.65 -9.39 21.64
CA PHE A 99 11.00 -9.89 22.97
C PHE A 99 11.75 -11.23 22.95
N LYS A 100 11.91 -11.85 21.77
CA LYS A 100 12.60 -13.14 21.57
C LYS A 100 13.95 -12.99 20.87
N LEU A 101 14.28 -11.78 20.41
CA LEU A 101 15.55 -11.48 19.76
C LEU A 101 16.70 -11.48 20.77
N THR A 102 17.76 -12.22 20.47
CA THR A 102 19.01 -12.15 21.24
C THR A 102 19.92 -11.06 20.67
N ASP A 103 20.85 -10.54 21.49
CA ASP A 103 21.84 -9.57 21.06
C ASP A 103 22.68 -10.07 19.87
N GLU A 104 23.04 -11.36 19.87
CA GLU A 104 23.77 -11.99 18.77
C GLU A 104 22.96 -11.96 17.46
N GLN A 105 21.67 -12.26 17.51
CA GLN A 105 20.79 -12.21 16.34
C GLN A 105 20.60 -10.78 15.83
N TRP A 106 20.54 -9.81 16.75
CA TRP A 106 20.48 -8.40 16.43
C TRP A 106 21.75 -7.95 15.71
N ASN A 107 22.91 -8.22 16.31
CA ASN A 107 24.22 -7.84 15.79
C ASN A 107 24.50 -8.48 14.43
N ALA A 108 24.16 -9.77 14.24
CA ALA A 108 24.34 -10.45 12.96
C ALA A 108 23.62 -9.74 11.79
N GLY A 109 22.43 -9.17 12.04
CA GLY A 109 21.70 -8.39 11.04
C GLY A 109 22.43 -7.11 10.64
N PHE A 110 22.98 -6.40 11.64
CA PHE A 110 23.81 -5.21 11.42
C PHE A 110 25.12 -5.54 10.70
N ASP A 111 25.85 -6.56 11.16
CA ASP A 111 27.14 -6.95 10.62
C ASP A 111 27.07 -7.22 9.12
N LEU A 112 26.09 -8.01 8.68
CA LEU A 112 25.94 -8.32 7.27
C LEU A 112 25.32 -7.17 6.47
N LYS A 113 24.10 -6.73 6.83
CA LYS A 113 23.31 -5.85 5.95
C LYS A 113 23.76 -4.39 6.03
N LEU A 114 24.08 -3.88 7.23
CA LEU A 114 24.51 -2.49 7.39
C LEU A 114 26.02 -2.34 7.21
N HIS A 115 26.80 -3.07 8.00
CA HIS A 115 28.26 -2.92 8.01
C HIS A 115 28.91 -3.45 6.74
N GLY A 116 28.42 -4.57 6.19
CA GLY A 116 28.85 -5.06 4.88
C GLY A 116 28.67 -4.02 3.79
N ALA A 117 27.46 -3.46 3.65
CA ALA A 117 27.15 -2.43 2.66
C ALA A 117 27.94 -1.12 2.89
N ARG A 118 28.07 -0.68 4.15
CA ARG A 118 28.88 0.50 4.51
C ARG A 118 30.34 0.34 4.11
N ARG A 119 30.98 -0.75 4.54
CA ARG A 119 32.41 -1.01 4.31
C ARG A 119 32.69 -1.12 2.80
N LEU A 120 31.87 -1.90 2.09
CA LEU A 120 32.04 -2.09 0.66
C LEU A 120 31.87 -0.79 -0.14
N THR A 121 30.89 0.03 0.23
CA THR A 121 30.69 1.35 -0.42
C THR A 121 31.86 2.29 -0.17
N ILE A 122 32.41 2.33 1.04
CA ILE A 122 33.61 3.13 1.36
C ILE A 122 34.80 2.69 0.52
N GLU A 123 35.09 1.39 0.48
CA GLU A 123 36.24 0.84 -0.27
C GLU A 123 36.08 1.05 -1.79
N ALA A 124 34.86 0.95 -2.32
CA ALA A 124 34.59 1.16 -3.75
C ALA A 124 34.53 2.65 -4.15
N TRP A 125 34.39 3.57 -3.18
CA TRP A 125 34.10 4.99 -3.41
C TRP A 125 35.10 5.69 -4.36
N PRO A 126 36.43 5.50 -4.25
CA PRO A 126 37.37 6.16 -5.15
C PRO A 126 37.17 5.79 -6.63
N TYR A 127 36.78 4.54 -6.90
CA TYR A 127 36.55 4.03 -8.25
C TYR A 127 35.20 4.47 -8.80
N LEU A 128 34.17 4.49 -7.94
CA LEU A 128 32.87 5.07 -8.26
C LEU A 128 32.99 6.57 -8.56
N LYS A 129 33.82 7.31 -7.82
CA LYS A 129 34.10 8.73 -8.08
C LYS A 129 34.77 8.91 -9.44
N ALA A 130 35.77 8.09 -9.75
CA ALA A 130 36.48 8.13 -11.03
C ALA A 130 35.55 7.83 -12.23
N SER A 131 34.60 6.90 -12.08
CA SER A 131 33.63 6.55 -13.11
C SER A 131 32.40 7.46 -13.14
N LYS A 132 32.23 8.35 -12.15
CA LYS A 132 30.97 9.04 -11.85
C LYS A 132 29.83 8.02 -11.77
N GLY A 133 30.05 6.97 -11.00
CA GLY A 133 29.22 5.76 -10.94
C GLY A 133 27.92 5.90 -10.16
N ALA A 134 27.34 4.77 -9.79
CA ALA A 134 26.10 4.69 -9.02
C ALA A 134 26.17 3.64 -7.89
N VAL A 135 25.48 3.91 -6.78
CA VAL A 135 25.32 2.97 -5.67
C VAL A 135 23.84 2.78 -5.41
N LEU A 136 23.42 1.53 -5.28
CA LEU A 136 22.07 1.16 -4.89
C LEU A 136 22.09 0.31 -3.64
N PHE A 137 21.25 0.67 -2.66
CA PHE A 137 21.05 -0.11 -1.44
C PHE A 137 19.72 -0.87 -1.49
N MET A 138 19.74 -2.13 -1.05
CA MET A 138 18.53 -2.92 -0.82
C MET A 138 18.03 -2.76 0.60
N SER A 139 16.84 -2.20 0.77
CA SER A 139 16.14 -2.06 2.04
C SER A 139 14.91 -2.97 2.09
N GLY A 140 13.74 -2.43 2.43
CA GLY A 140 12.43 -3.08 2.40
C GLY A 140 11.38 -2.21 3.09
N VAL A 141 10.11 -2.36 2.71
CA VAL A 141 8.99 -1.55 3.24
C VAL A 141 8.82 -1.62 4.77
N ALA A 142 9.32 -2.69 5.39
CA ALA A 142 9.36 -2.82 6.84
C ALA A 142 10.13 -1.68 7.55
N ALA A 143 11.00 -0.96 6.84
CA ALA A 143 11.71 0.22 7.36
C ALA A 143 10.78 1.38 7.72
N GLU A 144 9.62 1.45 7.07
CA GLU A 144 8.64 2.53 7.18
C GLU A 144 7.45 2.13 8.07
N ALA A 145 7.11 0.85 8.09
CA ALA A 145 6.04 0.28 8.91
C ALA A 145 6.56 -0.87 9.81
N PRO A 146 7.32 -0.56 10.88
CA PRO A 146 7.88 -1.58 11.76
C PRO A 146 6.79 -2.39 12.48
N LYS A 147 6.99 -3.70 12.60
CA LYS A 147 6.13 -4.63 13.35
C LYS A 147 6.98 -5.41 14.35
N ALA A 148 6.42 -5.74 15.52
CA ALA A 148 7.13 -6.44 16.60
C ALA A 148 7.76 -7.77 16.12
N GLY A 149 7.03 -8.56 15.31
CA GLY A 149 7.50 -9.80 14.72
C GLY A 149 8.71 -9.69 13.78
N ASN A 150 9.05 -8.46 13.35
CA ASN A 150 10.10 -8.16 12.38
C ASN A 150 11.01 -7.01 12.85
N ALA A 151 11.13 -6.79 14.16
CA ALA A 151 11.75 -5.59 14.71
C ALA A 151 13.19 -5.36 14.21
N ALA A 152 14.05 -6.37 14.27
CA ALA A 152 15.42 -6.28 13.76
C ALA A 152 15.46 -5.99 12.24
N VAL A 153 14.55 -6.59 11.46
CA VAL A 153 14.46 -6.37 10.01
C VAL A 153 14.15 -4.90 9.74
N ALA A 154 13.15 -4.34 10.42
CA ALA A 154 12.75 -2.96 10.28
C ALA A 154 13.88 -1.99 10.67
N VAL A 155 14.46 -2.16 11.86
CA VAL A 155 15.51 -1.27 12.38
C VAL A 155 16.76 -1.27 11.49
N VAL A 156 17.22 -2.46 11.06
CA VAL A 156 18.39 -2.56 10.18
C VAL A 156 18.11 -1.92 8.82
N ASN A 157 16.91 -2.12 8.26
CA ASN A 157 16.52 -1.46 7.01
C ASN A 157 16.41 0.07 7.15
N SER A 158 15.86 0.58 8.25
CA SER A 158 15.82 2.02 8.52
C SER A 158 17.23 2.61 8.65
N ALA A 159 18.16 1.88 9.27
CA ALA A 159 19.57 2.27 9.34
C ALA A 159 20.24 2.29 7.95
N VAL A 160 19.92 1.34 7.08
CA VAL A 160 20.37 1.33 5.67
C VAL A 160 19.81 2.53 4.90
N ASN A 161 18.54 2.89 5.10
CA ASN A 161 17.94 4.07 4.46
C ASN A 161 18.66 5.35 4.89
N ALA A 162 18.95 5.50 6.19
CA ALA A 162 19.71 6.62 6.71
C ALA A 162 21.15 6.66 6.16
N LEU A 163 21.82 5.51 6.12
CA LEU A 163 23.17 5.37 5.56
C LEU A 163 23.22 5.76 4.08
N SER A 164 22.24 5.31 3.28
CA SER A 164 22.15 5.64 1.86
C SER A 164 22.01 7.16 1.65
N LYS A 165 21.18 7.84 2.45
CA LYS A 165 21.07 9.31 2.40
C LYS A 165 22.38 10.01 2.73
N ALA A 166 23.13 9.53 3.72
CA ALA A 166 24.44 10.08 4.06
C ALA A 166 25.47 9.91 2.92
N PHE A 167 25.46 8.77 2.23
CA PHE A 167 26.28 8.58 1.03
C PHE A 167 25.79 9.44 -0.14
N ALA A 168 24.48 9.62 -0.32
CA ALA A 168 23.93 10.47 -1.37
C ALA A 168 24.37 11.93 -1.22
N ASP A 169 24.38 12.44 0.02
CA ASP A 169 24.87 13.79 0.33
C ASP A 169 26.32 13.98 -0.14
N ARG A 170 27.21 13.02 0.14
CA ARG A 170 28.58 13.03 -0.40
C ARG A 170 28.66 12.77 -1.90
N GLY A 171 27.74 11.97 -2.43
CA GLY A 171 27.64 11.69 -3.85
C GLY A 171 27.38 12.93 -4.70
N ILE A 172 26.71 13.96 -4.16
CA ILE A 172 26.47 15.24 -4.85
C ILE A 172 27.79 15.93 -5.21
N GLU A 173 28.74 15.99 -4.27
CA GLU A 173 30.05 16.62 -4.51
C GLU A 173 30.94 15.78 -5.43
N ASP A 174 30.87 14.46 -5.29
CA ASP A 174 31.76 13.51 -5.98
C ASP A 174 31.20 13.02 -7.33
N GLY A 175 29.98 13.43 -7.70
CA GLY A 175 29.32 13.00 -8.94
C GLY A 175 28.89 11.53 -8.92
N ILE A 176 28.62 10.98 -7.75
CA ILE A 176 28.16 9.59 -7.55
C ILE A 176 26.66 9.62 -7.23
N GLN A 177 25.90 8.84 -8.00
CA GLN A 177 24.48 8.65 -7.76
C GLN A 177 24.28 7.65 -6.61
N VAL A 178 23.44 7.94 -5.62
CA VAL A 178 23.16 6.98 -4.54
C VAL A 178 21.67 6.92 -4.24
N ASN A 179 21.07 5.73 -4.31
CA ASN A 179 19.65 5.53 -3.99
C ASN A 179 19.42 4.25 -3.18
N THR A 180 18.19 4.06 -2.73
CA THR A 180 17.71 2.85 -2.06
C THR A 180 16.44 2.34 -2.75
N ILE A 181 16.27 1.01 -2.79
CA ILE A 181 14.97 0.38 -3.11
C ILE A 181 14.33 -0.28 -1.89
N LEU A 182 13.01 -0.15 -1.79
CA LEU A 182 12.18 -0.69 -0.71
C LEU A 182 11.16 -1.66 -1.31
N PRO A 183 11.53 -2.93 -1.52
CA PRO A 183 10.58 -3.93 -1.99
C PRO A 183 9.56 -4.29 -0.92
N GLY A 184 8.34 -4.59 -1.37
CA GLY A 184 7.33 -5.33 -0.61
C GLY A 184 7.66 -6.83 -0.53
N PRO A 185 6.68 -7.69 -0.22
CA PRO A 185 6.87 -9.14 -0.24
C PRO A 185 7.12 -9.66 -1.67
N VAL A 186 8.24 -10.33 -1.89
CA VAL A 186 8.65 -10.89 -3.19
C VAL A 186 8.86 -12.39 -3.08
N GLU A 187 8.41 -13.13 -4.08
CA GLU A 187 8.51 -14.59 -4.17
C GLU A 187 9.96 -15.01 -4.48
N THR A 188 10.78 -14.95 -3.45
CA THR A 188 12.17 -15.43 -3.50
C THR A 188 12.25 -16.87 -3.00
N GLU A 189 13.34 -17.56 -3.29
CA GLU A 189 13.63 -18.91 -2.77
C GLU A 189 13.62 -18.92 -1.24
N ARG A 190 13.96 -17.80 -0.60
CA ARG A 190 13.85 -17.63 0.85
C ARG A 190 12.39 -17.70 1.32
N LEU A 191 11.49 -17.02 0.63
CA LEU A 191 10.06 -17.04 0.94
C LEU A 191 9.49 -18.44 0.72
N VAL A 192 9.84 -19.08 -0.41
CA VAL A 192 9.43 -20.45 -0.71
C VAL A 192 9.92 -21.41 0.37
N THR A 193 11.19 -21.31 0.80
CA THR A 193 11.74 -22.14 1.89
C THR A 193 10.98 -21.96 3.20
N MET A 194 10.64 -20.71 3.56
CA MET A 194 9.84 -20.44 4.76
C MET A 194 8.44 -21.04 4.64
N ALA A 195 7.78 -20.90 3.49
CA ALA A 195 6.46 -21.48 3.24
C ALA A 195 6.50 -23.01 3.28
N THR A 196 7.56 -23.65 2.76
CA THR A 196 7.77 -25.10 2.85
C THR A 196 7.90 -25.56 4.31
N GLN A 197 8.67 -24.86 5.14
CA GLN A 197 8.79 -25.20 6.56
C GLN A 197 7.45 -25.08 7.30
N VAL A 198 6.66 -24.06 6.99
CA VAL A 198 5.30 -23.89 7.54
C VAL A 198 4.39 -25.01 7.07
N ALA A 199 4.42 -25.34 5.78
CA ALA A 199 3.66 -26.43 5.17
C ALA A 199 3.94 -27.77 5.86
N GLU A 200 5.22 -28.11 6.05
CA GLU A 200 5.66 -29.32 6.75
C GLU A 200 5.23 -29.33 8.22
N THR A 201 5.38 -28.21 8.93
CA THR A 201 5.04 -28.11 10.35
C THR A 201 3.53 -28.24 10.58
N LYS A 202 2.71 -27.69 9.69
CA LYS A 202 1.25 -27.69 9.79
C LYS A 202 0.57 -28.86 9.07
N GLY A 203 1.31 -29.63 8.28
CA GLY A 203 0.76 -30.73 7.47
C GLY A 203 -0.16 -30.26 6.34
N ILE A 204 0.08 -29.07 5.78
CA ILE A 204 -0.72 -28.47 4.69
C ILE A 204 0.10 -28.41 3.39
N PRO A 205 -0.52 -28.34 2.20
CA PRO A 205 0.19 -28.11 0.93
C PRO A 205 0.98 -26.80 0.91
N LEU A 206 2.07 -26.76 0.13
CA LEU A 206 2.91 -25.55 -0.03
C LEU A 206 2.12 -24.35 -0.55
N GLU A 207 1.26 -24.55 -1.55
CA GLU A 207 0.46 -23.45 -2.10
C GLU A 207 -0.53 -22.90 -1.06
N GLU A 208 -1.09 -23.75 -0.20
CA GLU A 208 -1.93 -23.31 0.92
C GLU A 208 -1.12 -22.52 1.96
N ALA A 209 0.11 -22.96 2.27
CA ALA A 209 1.00 -22.21 3.16
C ALA A 209 1.39 -20.84 2.58
N LYS A 210 1.68 -20.78 1.28
CA LYS A 210 1.98 -19.52 0.56
C LYS A 210 0.77 -18.60 0.54
N GLU A 211 -0.42 -19.13 0.30
CA GLU A 211 -1.67 -18.37 0.31
C GLU A 211 -1.99 -17.83 1.70
N ASN A 212 -1.85 -18.64 2.74
CA ASN A 212 -2.03 -18.19 4.13
C ASN A 212 -1.01 -17.09 4.50
N MET A 213 0.25 -17.22 4.06
CA MET A 213 1.26 -16.17 4.24
C MET A 213 0.87 -14.89 3.49
N ARG A 214 0.47 -15.00 2.22
CA ARG A 214 -0.01 -13.88 1.40
C ARG A 214 -1.16 -13.15 2.11
N LYS A 215 -2.15 -13.91 2.59
CA LYS A 215 -3.31 -13.36 3.29
C LYS A 215 -2.93 -12.62 4.57
N SER A 216 -2.07 -13.23 5.39
CA SER A 216 -1.58 -12.59 6.62
C SER A 216 -0.79 -11.29 6.39
N MET A 217 -0.27 -11.10 5.18
CA MET A 217 0.47 -9.90 4.79
C MET A 217 -0.41 -8.85 4.09
N GLY A 218 -1.69 -9.15 3.80
CA GLY A 218 -2.62 -8.21 3.15
C GLY A 218 -2.21 -7.80 1.74
N ILE A 219 -1.60 -8.72 0.96
CA ILE A 219 -1.12 -8.44 -0.41
C ILE A 219 -1.91 -9.24 -1.45
N SER A 220 -2.22 -8.67 -2.62
CA SER A 220 -2.87 -9.39 -3.74
C SER A 220 -2.05 -10.57 -4.26
N ARG A 221 -0.75 -10.36 -4.36
CA ARG A 221 0.23 -11.33 -4.84
C ARG A 221 1.60 -10.97 -4.30
N PHE A 222 2.51 -11.92 -4.36
CA PHE A 222 3.92 -11.61 -4.23
C PHE A 222 4.42 -10.88 -5.49
N GLY A 223 5.35 -9.94 -5.29
CA GLY A 223 6.18 -9.45 -6.39
C GLY A 223 7.05 -10.58 -6.93
N LYS A 224 7.55 -10.42 -8.16
CA LYS A 224 8.52 -11.34 -8.78
C LYS A 224 9.93 -10.75 -8.72
N PRO A 225 10.98 -11.58 -8.55
CA PRO A 225 12.36 -11.10 -8.58
C PRO A 225 12.72 -10.25 -9.82
N GLU A 226 12.14 -10.58 -10.97
CA GLU A 226 12.35 -9.88 -12.24
C GLU A 226 11.76 -8.46 -12.23
N GLU A 227 10.63 -8.26 -11.54
CA GLU A 227 10.03 -6.92 -11.37
C GLU A 227 10.95 -6.00 -10.56
N ILE A 228 11.63 -6.56 -9.54
CA ILE A 228 12.65 -5.82 -8.78
C ILE A 228 13.89 -5.56 -9.63
N ALA A 229 14.31 -6.55 -10.42
CA ALA A 229 15.48 -6.46 -11.28
C ALA A 229 15.35 -5.33 -12.34
N GLU A 230 14.17 -5.10 -12.89
CA GLU A 230 13.92 -3.98 -13.82
C GLU A 230 14.13 -2.62 -13.14
N LEU A 231 13.64 -2.44 -11.91
CA LEU A 231 13.84 -1.20 -11.17
C LEU A 231 15.32 -1.00 -10.80
N VAL A 232 16.01 -2.07 -10.40
CA VAL A 232 17.46 -2.05 -10.14
C VAL A 232 18.22 -1.61 -11.39
N ALA A 233 17.88 -2.21 -12.54
CA ALA A 233 18.47 -1.90 -13.82
C ALA A 233 18.25 -0.43 -14.21
N TYR A 234 17.03 0.09 -14.04
CA TYR A 234 16.74 1.51 -14.26
C TYR A 234 17.56 2.42 -13.35
N LEU A 235 17.56 2.17 -12.04
CA LEU A 235 18.22 3.03 -11.05
C LEU A 235 19.74 3.05 -11.17
N LEU A 236 20.35 1.99 -11.70
CA LEU A 236 21.78 1.95 -11.99
C LEU A 236 22.12 2.43 -13.42
N SER A 237 21.12 2.63 -14.28
CA SER A 237 21.33 3.09 -15.65
C SER A 237 21.64 4.59 -15.74
N PRO A 238 22.23 5.05 -16.87
CA PRO A 238 22.36 6.47 -17.18
C PRO A 238 21.04 7.27 -17.17
N SER A 239 19.90 6.60 -17.36
CA SER A 239 18.58 7.26 -17.37
C SER A 239 18.14 7.76 -15.98
N ALA A 240 18.70 7.21 -14.90
CA ALA A 240 18.38 7.59 -13.52
C ALA A 240 19.36 8.62 -12.93
N ARG A 241 20.27 9.19 -13.73
CA ARG A 241 21.37 10.05 -13.24
C ARG A 241 20.95 11.29 -12.46
N TRP A 242 19.71 11.74 -12.62
CA TRP A 242 19.14 12.85 -11.87
C TRP A 242 18.55 12.45 -10.50
N MET A 243 18.48 11.14 -10.21
CA MET A 243 17.95 10.62 -8.95
C MET A 243 19.09 10.35 -7.97
N THR A 244 19.16 11.08 -6.87
CA THR A 244 20.08 10.76 -5.77
C THR A 244 19.41 11.09 -4.43
N GLY A 245 19.69 10.29 -3.41
CA GLY A 245 19.06 10.37 -2.08
C GLY A 245 17.64 9.80 -2.02
N SER A 246 17.15 9.21 -3.11
CA SER A 246 15.80 8.66 -3.19
C SER A 246 15.71 7.28 -2.53
N ALA A 247 14.59 7.05 -1.85
CA ALA A 247 14.13 5.75 -1.38
C ALA A 247 12.92 5.36 -2.24
N VAL A 248 13.13 4.47 -3.21
CA VAL A 248 12.10 4.11 -4.20
C VAL A 248 11.41 2.83 -3.77
N ARG A 249 10.10 2.92 -3.53
CA ARG A 249 9.29 1.79 -3.11
C ARG A 249 8.80 0.97 -4.32
N ILE A 250 8.75 -0.35 -4.16
CA ILE A 250 8.22 -1.29 -5.15
C ILE A 250 7.51 -2.44 -4.43
N ASP A 251 6.27 -2.17 -4.04
CA ASP A 251 5.50 -3.00 -3.10
C ASP A 251 4.05 -3.24 -3.52
N GLY A 252 3.76 -2.99 -4.80
CA GLY A 252 2.40 -3.04 -5.32
C GLY A 252 1.50 -1.93 -4.74
N PRO A 253 0.17 -2.07 -4.83
CA PRO A 253 -0.77 -1.06 -4.36
C PRO A 253 -0.97 -1.00 -2.83
N LEU A 254 -0.11 -1.62 -2.02
CA LEU A 254 -0.19 -1.65 -0.55
C LEU A 254 -0.35 -0.25 0.06
N GLU A 255 0.38 0.73 -0.45
CA GLU A 255 0.26 2.11 0.04
C GLU A 255 -1.03 2.77 -0.37
N ARG A 256 -1.51 2.56 -1.60
CA ARG A 256 -2.78 3.15 -2.02
C ARG A 256 -3.93 2.62 -1.17
N VAL A 257 -3.84 1.37 -0.69
CA VAL A 257 -4.75 0.82 0.31
C VAL A 257 -4.57 1.46 1.67
N ARG A 258 -3.33 1.65 2.16
CA ARG A 258 -3.06 2.35 3.42
C ARG A 258 -3.58 3.79 3.41
N GLU A 259 -3.21 4.56 2.38
CA GLU A 259 -3.69 5.91 2.11
C GLU A 259 -5.22 5.93 2.03
N GLY A 260 -5.81 4.98 1.29
CA GLY A 260 -7.26 4.84 1.23
C GLY A 260 -7.92 4.58 2.59
N PHE A 261 -7.36 3.70 3.42
CA PHE A 261 -7.88 3.44 4.76
C PHE A 261 -7.75 4.68 5.66
N GLU A 262 -6.62 5.39 5.59
CA GLU A 262 -6.41 6.65 6.30
C GLU A 262 -7.42 7.72 5.86
N ASP A 263 -7.67 7.83 4.55
CA ASP A 263 -8.68 8.69 3.96
C ASP A 263 -10.08 8.33 4.46
N ALA A 264 -10.43 7.03 4.50
CA ALA A 264 -11.71 6.55 5.01
C ALA A 264 -11.94 7.01 6.46
N VAL A 265 -10.94 6.80 7.33
CA VAL A 265 -10.97 7.20 8.73
C VAL A 265 -11.05 8.72 8.84
N HIS A 266 -10.31 9.46 8.02
CA HIS A 266 -10.31 10.92 8.01
C HIS A 266 -11.68 11.49 7.62
N ILE A 267 -12.28 10.96 6.54
CA ILE A 267 -13.64 11.32 6.10
C ILE A 267 -14.63 11.09 7.26
N ALA A 268 -14.62 9.90 7.86
CA ALA A 268 -15.52 9.57 8.96
C ALA A 268 -15.29 10.45 10.21
N ARG A 269 -14.03 10.78 10.53
CA ARG A 269 -13.68 11.69 11.62
C ARG A 269 -14.25 13.08 11.40
N VAL A 270 -14.13 13.64 10.20
CA VAL A 270 -14.71 14.96 9.88
C VAL A 270 -16.22 14.92 10.09
N VAL A 271 -16.90 13.88 9.61
CA VAL A 271 -18.35 13.71 9.82
C VAL A 271 -18.68 13.65 11.32
N ALA A 272 -18.00 12.80 12.08
CA ALA A 272 -18.28 12.61 13.50
C ALA A 272 -18.02 13.87 14.35
N LEU A 273 -16.99 14.65 14.01
CA LEU A 273 -16.62 15.86 14.75
C LEU A 273 -17.44 17.09 14.38
N THR A 274 -18.01 17.11 13.17
CA THR A 274 -18.79 18.25 12.66
C THR A 274 -20.27 17.92 12.51
N PHE A 275 -20.72 16.78 13.04
CA PHE A 275 -22.07 16.26 12.89
C PHE A 275 -23.14 17.28 13.32
N ASP A 276 -24.11 17.53 12.44
CA ASP A 276 -25.27 18.38 12.73
C ASP A 276 -26.54 17.68 12.18
N PRO A 277 -27.47 17.23 13.05
CA PRO A 277 -28.68 16.53 12.61
C PRO A 277 -29.65 17.42 11.81
N CYS A 278 -29.44 18.73 11.80
CA CYS A 278 -30.31 19.69 11.12
C CYS A 278 -29.73 20.17 9.78
N GLU A 279 -28.54 19.71 9.39
CA GLU A 279 -27.93 20.17 8.15
C GLU A 279 -28.58 19.55 6.90
N GLU A 280 -28.57 20.31 5.80
CA GLU A 280 -29.16 19.88 4.53
C GLU A 280 -28.54 18.58 4.00
N ALA A 281 -27.24 18.36 4.18
CA ALA A 281 -26.55 17.15 3.74
C ALA A 281 -27.04 15.91 4.51
N PHE A 282 -27.20 16.00 5.83
CA PHE A 282 -27.76 14.90 6.63
C PHE A 282 -29.22 14.63 6.24
N LEU A 283 -30.03 15.70 6.20
CA LEU A 283 -31.44 15.62 5.84
C LEU A 283 -31.68 15.20 4.39
N ARG A 284 -30.66 15.14 3.54
CA ARG A 284 -30.75 14.59 2.18
C ARG A 284 -30.84 13.06 2.18
N TYR A 285 -30.14 12.39 3.10
CA TYR A 285 -29.97 10.93 3.10
C TYR A 285 -30.64 10.23 4.26
N PHE A 286 -30.85 10.93 5.38
CA PHE A 286 -31.36 10.35 6.62
C PHE A 286 -32.53 11.17 7.18
N ARG A 287 -33.23 10.58 8.15
CA ARG A 287 -34.32 11.22 8.89
C ARG A 287 -33.82 11.75 10.24
N PRO A 288 -34.41 12.83 10.79
CA PRO A 288 -33.97 13.39 12.07
C PRO A 288 -33.88 12.38 13.22
N GLN A 289 -34.82 11.43 13.28
CA GLN A 289 -34.83 10.37 14.31
C GLN A 289 -33.68 9.36 14.20
N GLU A 290 -33.01 9.29 13.05
CA GLU A 290 -31.87 8.38 12.79
C GLU A 290 -30.54 9.03 13.17
N ALA A 291 -30.53 10.30 13.55
CA ALA A 291 -29.31 11.09 13.71
C ALA A 291 -28.32 10.51 14.71
N VAL A 292 -28.79 10.10 15.90
CA VAL A 292 -27.92 9.52 16.94
C VAL A 292 -27.28 8.22 16.45
N PHE A 293 -28.07 7.37 15.78
CA PHE A 293 -27.59 6.12 15.21
C PHE A 293 -26.51 6.38 14.15
N VAL A 294 -26.79 7.23 13.16
CA VAL A 294 -25.86 7.57 12.08
C VAL A 294 -24.58 8.21 12.62
N SER A 295 -24.69 9.15 13.57
CA SER A 295 -23.54 9.75 14.25
C SER A 295 -22.66 8.68 14.94
N ASN A 296 -23.29 7.70 15.60
CA ASN A 296 -22.56 6.64 16.29
C ASN A 296 -21.88 5.64 15.33
N ILE A 297 -22.42 5.42 14.13
CA ILE A 297 -21.73 4.66 13.06
C ILE A 297 -20.40 5.35 12.71
N PHE A 298 -20.44 6.64 12.39
CA PHE A 298 -19.22 7.38 12.06
C PHE A 298 -18.24 7.48 13.23
N ARG A 299 -18.73 7.70 14.45
CA ARG A 299 -17.89 7.67 15.66
C ARG A 299 -17.20 6.33 15.85
N THR A 300 -17.94 5.22 15.69
CA THR A 300 -17.39 3.86 15.84
C THR A 300 -16.29 3.58 14.82
N PHE A 301 -16.52 3.93 13.55
CA PHE A 301 -15.52 3.75 12.50
C PHE A 301 -14.31 4.69 12.68
N ALA A 302 -14.55 5.95 13.03
CA ALA A 302 -13.53 6.97 13.30
C ALA A 302 -12.71 6.72 14.58
N ASN A 303 -13.08 5.68 15.34
CA ASN A 303 -12.55 5.36 16.66
C ASN A 303 -12.71 6.50 17.69
N ILE A 304 -13.91 7.05 17.78
CA ILE A 304 -14.30 8.09 18.74
C ILE A 304 -15.28 7.46 19.75
N PRO A 305 -14.99 7.49 21.06
CA PRO A 305 -15.90 6.92 22.07
C PRO A 305 -17.30 7.53 22.00
N LEU A 306 -18.34 6.69 22.12
CA LEU A 306 -19.73 7.13 21.97
C LEU A 306 -20.19 8.02 23.14
N ASP A 307 -19.60 7.86 24.30
CA ASP A 307 -19.83 8.65 25.52
C ASP A 307 -19.00 9.95 25.57
N LEU A 308 -18.07 10.16 24.63
CA LEU A 308 -17.28 11.38 24.56
C LEU A 308 -18.17 12.58 24.17
N VAL A 309 -18.19 13.57 25.06
CA VAL A 309 -18.81 14.88 24.79
C VAL A 309 -17.87 15.72 23.94
N LEU A 310 -18.32 16.14 22.76
CA LEU A 310 -17.52 16.96 21.84
C LEU A 310 -17.62 18.45 22.20
N THR A 311 -16.57 18.93 22.85
CA THR A 311 -16.24 20.35 23.09
C THR A 311 -15.04 20.76 22.25
N ALA A 312 -14.74 22.06 22.16
CA ALA A 312 -13.54 22.55 21.45
C ALA A 312 -12.24 21.89 21.95
N GLU A 313 -12.11 21.69 23.27
CA GLU A 313 -10.93 21.06 23.89
C GLU A 313 -10.83 19.57 23.55
N THR A 314 -11.93 18.83 23.65
CA THR A 314 -11.94 17.39 23.33
C THR A 314 -11.77 17.13 21.84
N VAL A 315 -12.24 18.03 20.96
CA VAL A 315 -12.01 17.93 19.50
C VAL A 315 -10.51 18.02 19.21
N VAL A 316 -9.80 18.98 19.81
CA VAL A 316 -8.33 19.08 19.68
C VAL A 316 -7.66 17.80 20.20
N SER A 317 -8.12 17.25 21.31
CA SER A 317 -7.61 15.97 21.85
C SER A 317 -7.81 14.82 20.85
N VAL A 318 -9.00 14.68 20.25
CA VAL A 318 -9.29 13.62 19.25
C VAL A 318 -8.42 13.79 17.99
N LEU A 319 -8.15 15.02 17.57
CA LEU A 319 -7.31 15.31 16.41
C LEU A 319 -5.82 15.08 16.70
N THR A 320 -5.37 15.21 17.95
CA THR A 320 -3.95 15.15 18.34
C THR A 320 -3.53 13.85 19.02
N GLN A 321 -4.47 12.97 19.38
CA GLN A 321 -4.18 11.68 20.01
C GLN A 321 -4.32 10.53 19.00
N PRO A 322 -3.21 10.03 18.42
CA PRO A 322 -3.25 8.83 17.57
C PRO A 322 -3.57 7.53 18.35
N ASN A 323 -3.52 7.56 19.69
CA ASN A 323 -3.58 6.38 20.57
C ASN A 323 -4.74 6.40 21.59
N ALA A 324 -5.89 7.00 21.28
CA ALA A 324 -7.11 6.64 22.01
C ALA A 324 -7.32 5.12 21.89
N GLN A 325 -7.81 4.43 22.93
CA GLN A 325 -8.05 2.97 22.88
C GLN A 325 -8.80 2.65 21.58
N LEU A 326 -8.10 1.94 20.68
CA LEU A 326 -8.62 1.59 19.37
C LEU A 326 -9.77 0.61 19.54
N ASN A 327 -10.80 0.74 18.71
CA ASN A 327 -11.80 -0.28 18.46
C ASN A 327 -11.01 -1.48 17.96
N THR A 328 -10.73 -2.41 18.88
CA THR A 328 -9.79 -3.51 18.65
C THR A 328 -10.23 -4.38 17.48
N ARG A 329 -11.53 -4.35 17.15
CA ARG A 329 -12.10 -5.04 16.01
C ARG A 329 -11.54 -4.57 14.69
N LEU A 330 -11.12 -3.32 14.51
CA LEU A 330 -10.45 -2.95 13.25
C LEU A 330 -9.20 -3.81 12.98
N GLY A 331 -8.57 -4.36 14.02
CA GLY A 331 -7.48 -5.34 13.90
C GLY A 331 -7.91 -6.75 13.46
N ASP A 332 -9.20 -7.05 13.51
CA ASP A 332 -9.83 -8.29 13.04
C ASP A 332 -10.31 -8.17 11.57
N SER A 333 -9.81 -7.15 10.85
CA SER A 333 -10.05 -6.99 9.42
C SER A 333 -8.76 -7.13 8.62
N ALA A 334 -8.89 -7.66 7.40
CA ALA A 334 -7.82 -7.73 6.43
C ALA A 334 -8.26 -7.06 5.12
N LEU A 335 -7.38 -6.24 4.55
CA LEU A 335 -7.57 -5.61 3.25
C LEU A 335 -6.73 -6.36 2.22
N PHE A 336 -7.39 -6.88 1.20
CA PHE A 336 -6.81 -7.59 0.08
C PHE A 336 -6.94 -6.75 -1.16
N ILE A 337 -6.05 -6.99 -2.12
CA ILE A 337 -6.14 -6.40 -3.44
C ILE A 337 -6.41 -7.53 -4.44
N GLY A 338 -7.24 -7.28 -5.45
CA GLY A 338 -7.58 -8.26 -6.46
C GLY A 338 -8.58 -9.33 -5.99
N ASP A 339 -8.57 -10.47 -6.68
CA ASP A 339 -9.57 -11.53 -6.56
C ASP A 339 -9.57 -12.23 -5.19
N ASP A 340 -10.75 -12.75 -4.82
CA ASP A 340 -10.82 -13.76 -3.77
C ASP A 340 -10.38 -15.11 -4.32
N LEU A 341 -9.09 -15.42 -4.11
CA LEU A 341 -8.51 -16.71 -4.52
C LEU A 341 -9.11 -17.91 -3.77
N ALA A 342 -9.80 -17.70 -2.63
CA ALA A 342 -10.46 -18.77 -1.91
C ALA A 342 -11.85 -19.12 -2.47
N SER A 343 -12.55 -18.13 -3.06
CA SER A 343 -13.87 -18.32 -3.68
C SER A 343 -13.91 -17.76 -5.11
N PRO A 344 -13.03 -18.23 -6.01
CA PRO A 344 -12.83 -17.60 -7.32
C PRO A 344 -14.06 -17.69 -8.23
N ALA A 345 -15.07 -18.52 -7.94
CA ALA A 345 -16.29 -18.61 -8.75
C ALA A 345 -17.35 -17.54 -8.41
N GLU A 346 -17.27 -16.90 -7.24
CA GLU A 346 -18.36 -16.06 -6.72
C GLU A 346 -18.05 -14.57 -6.73
N ARG A 347 -16.78 -14.16 -6.57
CA ARG A 347 -16.37 -12.74 -6.54
C ARG A 347 -14.97 -12.53 -7.11
N GLN A 348 -14.91 -11.93 -8.29
CA GLN A 348 -13.67 -11.58 -9.00
C GLN A 348 -13.65 -10.09 -9.33
N CYS A 349 -12.46 -9.53 -9.47
CA CYS A 349 -12.20 -8.26 -10.13
C CYS A 349 -12.30 -8.42 -11.65
N ASP A 350 -13.47 -8.84 -12.11
CA ASP A 350 -13.84 -8.97 -13.52
C ASP A 350 -14.37 -7.65 -14.13
N GLY A 351 -14.31 -6.59 -13.34
CA GLY A 351 -14.86 -5.27 -13.66
C GLY A 351 -16.31 -5.08 -13.23
N SER A 352 -16.96 -6.03 -12.54
CA SER A 352 -18.33 -5.84 -12.03
C SER A 352 -18.39 -4.98 -10.77
N ALA A 353 -17.42 -5.09 -9.87
CA ALA A 353 -17.32 -4.32 -8.62
C ALA A 353 -15.93 -3.69 -8.45
N ASN A 354 -15.85 -2.58 -7.70
CA ASN A 354 -14.56 -1.94 -7.38
C ASN A 354 -13.95 -2.49 -6.07
N ALA A 355 -14.78 -3.01 -5.19
CA ALA A 355 -14.40 -3.67 -3.95
C ALA A 355 -15.58 -4.51 -3.47
N TRP A 356 -15.34 -5.42 -2.53
CA TRP A 356 -16.40 -6.09 -1.78
C TRP A 356 -15.88 -6.54 -0.41
N MET A 357 -16.79 -6.69 0.54
CA MET A 357 -16.52 -7.32 1.84
C MET A 357 -17.10 -8.74 1.91
N THR A 358 -16.33 -9.67 2.46
CA THR A 358 -16.81 -10.95 2.98
C THR A 358 -16.58 -11.00 4.49
N GLU A 359 -17.52 -11.64 5.19
CA GLU A 359 -17.42 -11.89 6.63
C GLU A 359 -17.19 -13.39 6.80
N ASP A 360 -16.15 -13.78 7.52
CA ASP A 360 -15.96 -15.19 7.87
C ASP A 360 -17.00 -15.59 8.92
N ASN A 361 -17.77 -16.64 8.62
CA ASN A 361 -18.92 -17.08 9.41
C ASN A 361 -18.52 -17.52 10.83
N ASP A 362 -17.29 -17.98 11.03
CA ASP A 362 -16.86 -18.57 12.30
C ASP A 362 -16.22 -17.54 13.26
N ASP A 363 -15.43 -16.59 12.73
CA ASP A 363 -14.62 -15.66 13.53
C ASP A 363 -15.10 -14.19 13.51
N ARG A 364 -16.08 -13.84 12.65
CA ARG A 364 -16.58 -12.46 12.45
C ARG A 364 -15.53 -11.46 11.96
N ASN A 365 -14.43 -11.97 11.39
CA ASN A 365 -13.41 -11.16 10.73
C ASN A 365 -13.98 -10.59 9.42
N ALA A 366 -13.51 -9.41 9.03
CA ALA A 366 -13.84 -8.82 7.74
C ALA A 366 -12.67 -8.93 6.75
N ASP A 367 -12.91 -9.65 5.66
CA ASP A 367 -12.02 -9.68 4.51
C ASP A 367 -12.55 -8.72 3.45
N ILE A 368 -11.85 -7.60 3.25
CA ILE A 368 -12.22 -6.56 2.30
C ILE A 368 -11.31 -6.66 1.08
N TYR A 369 -11.89 -6.95 -0.07
CA TYR A 369 -11.18 -7.09 -1.34
C TYR A 369 -11.33 -5.82 -2.16
N ILE A 370 -10.23 -5.30 -2.66
CA ILE A 370 -10.14 -4.04 -3.39
C ILE A 370 -9.62 -4.34 -4.79
N CYS A 371 -10.40 -4.05 -5.83
CA CYS A 371 -9.95 -4.29 -7.20
C CYS A 371 -8.93 -3.26 -7.65
N GLU A 372 -7.94 -3.67 -8.45
CA GLU A 372 -6.86 -2.77 -8.89
C GLU A 372 -7.38 -1.52 -9.62
N ASP A 373 -8.49 -1.64 -10.34
CA ASP A 373 -9.17 -0.55 -11.05
C ASP A 373 -9.56 0.62 -10.13
N ILE A 374 -9.81 0.39 -8.84
CA ILE A 374 -10.14 1.49 -7.92
C ILE A 374 -8.96 2.43 -7.69
N PHE A 375 -7.72 1.99 -7.91
CA PHE A 375 -6.53 2.84 -7.76
C PHE A 375 -6.35 3.85 -8.89
N ASP A 376 -7.19 3.79 -9.93
CA ASP A 376 -7.35 4.86 -10.92
C ASP A 376 -8.16 6.05 -10.36
N TRP A 377 -8.81 5.88 -9.21
CA TRP A 377 -9.49 6.96 -8.51
C TRP A 377 -8.52 7.73 -7.62
N PRO A 378 -8.73 9.04 -7.48
CA PRO A 378 -7.85 9.88 -6.67
C PRO A 378 -8.04 9.64 -5.17
N SER A 379 -7.00 9.91 -4.37
CA SER A 379 -7.14 10.14 -2.93
C SER A 379 -7.82 11.48 -2.62
N ILE A 380 -8.14 11.73 -1.34
CA ILE A 380 -8.65 13.05 -0.94
C ILE A 380 -7.62 14.16 -1.19
N GLU A 381 -6.33 13.84 -1.11
CA GLU A 381 -5.25 14.79 -1.37
C GLU A 381 -5.05 15.02 -2.87
N ASP A 382 -5.15 13.97 -3.70
CA ASP A 382 -5.11 14.08 -5.16
C ASP A 382 -6.22 15.01 -5.69
N ILE A 383 -7.43 14.97 -5.10
CA ILE A 383 -8.51 15.91 -5.45
C ILE A 383 -8.20 17.31 -4.90
N ALA A 384 -7.86 17.44 -3.62
CA ALA A 384 -7.69 18.76 -2.99
C ALA A 384 -6.52 19.55 -3.60
N ASN A 385 -5.41 18.86 -3.87
CA ASN A 385 -4.15 19.41 -4.35
C ASN A 385 -3.66 18.63 -5.60
N PRO A 386 -4.26 18.89 -6.78
CA PRO A 386 -4.03 18.06 -7.96
C PRO A 386 -2.56 18.02 -8.38
N PRO A 387 -1.95 16.83 -8.54
CA PRO A 387 -0.54 16.71 -8.91
C PRO A 387 -0.25 17.25 -10.30
N GLN A 388 1.02 17.55 -10.60
CA GLN A 388 1.49 18.04 -11.90
C GLN A 388 1.61 16.90 -12.93
N THR A 389 0.52 16.16 -13.12
CA THR A 389 0.45 14.99 -14.00
C THR A 389 -0.68 15.16 -15.01
N SER A 390 -0.56 14.50 -16.16
CA SER A 390 -1.52 14.60 -17.26
C SER A 390 -2.91 14.02 -16.95
N TRP A 391 -3.02 13.20 -15.91
CA TRP A 391 -4.28 12.60 -15.45
C TRP A 391 -5.07 13.52 -14.49
N ALA A 392 -4.38 14.42 -13.78
CA ALA A 392 -5.00 15.39 -12.86
C ALA A 392 -5.10 16.80 -13.46
N ARG A 393 -4.20 17.15 -14.40
CA ARG A 393 -4.11 18.47 -15.05
C ARG A 393 -4.09 18.36 -16.56
N ASP A 394 -4.56 19.41 -17.23
CA ASP A 394 -4.52 19.54 -18.68
C ASP A 394 -3.13 20.01 -19.18
N SER A 395 -3.00 20.19 -20.50
CA SER A 395 -1.75 20.65 -21.13
C SER A 395 -1.31 22.06 -20.72
N HIS A 396 -2.19 22.85 -20.09
CA HIS A 396 -1.92 24.19 -19.59
C HIS A 396 -1.66 24.20 -18.07
N GLY A 397 -1.61 23.02 -17.44
CA GLY A 397 -1.41 22.87 -15.99
C GLY A 397 -2.66 23.18 -15.17
N GLN A 398 -3.83 23.32 -15.78
CA GLN A 398 -5.08 23.55 -15.06
C GLN A 398 -5.67 22.23 -14.55
N PRO A 399 -6.24 22.18 -13.33
CA PRO A 399 -6.94 20.99 -12.84
C PRO A 399 -8.04 20.54 -13.80
N ARG A 400 -8.12 19.25 -14.07
CA ARG A 400 -9.22 18.64 -14.84
C ARG A 400 -10.52 18.62 -14.01
N PRO A 401 -11.70 18.45 -14.64
CA PRO A 401 -12.94 18.21 -13.89
C PRO A 401 -12.81 17.03 -12.93
N GLY A 402 -13.40 17.14 -11.73
CA GLY A 402 -13.22 16.19 -10.64
C GLY A 402 -11.94 16.38 -9.82
N TYR A 403 -11.13 17.38 -10.13
CA TYR A 403 -9.93 17.78 -9.39
C TYR A 403 -10.02 19.24 -8.95
N SER A 404 -9.50 19.55 -7.76
CA SER A 404 -9.70 20.77 -6.97
C SER A 404 -11.11 20.92 -6.44
N CYS A 405 -11.25 21.75 -5.39
CA CYS A 405 -12.56 22.13 -4.86
C CYS A 405 -13.50 22.67 -5.94
N ALA A 406 -13.01 23.49 -6.87
CA ALA A 406 -13.84 24.01 -7.97
C ALA A 406 -14.25 22.91 -8.96
N GLY A 407 -13.36 21.97 -9.26
CA GLY A 407 -13.63 20.89 -10.22
C GLY A 407 -14.62 19.84 -9.74
N LEU A 408 -14.95 19.81 -8.44
CA LEU A 408 -16.00 18.93 -7.90
C LEU A 408 -17.44 19.34 -8.30
N GLY A 409 -17.64 20.54 -8.87
CA GLY A 409 -18.98 21.04 -9.23
C GLY A 409 -19.84 21.39 -8.01
N ASP A 410 -21.12 21.66 -8.16
CA ASP A 410 -21.94 22.24 -7.07
C ASP A 410 -22.89 21.24 -6.38
N PHE A 411 -22.76 19.96 -6.70
CA PHE A 411 -23.65 18.92 -6.19
C PHE A 411 -22.92 17.60 -5.98
N ASP A 412 -23.49 16.75 -5.13
CA ASP A 412 -22.96 15.42 -4.85
C ASP A 412 -22.88 14.58 -6.13
N SER A 413 -21.69 14.05 -6.41
CA SER A 413 -21.43 13.19 -7.55
C SER A 413 -20.25 12.26 -7.28
N ASP A 414 -20.05 11.26 -8.12
CA ASP A 414 -18.87 10.40 -8.12
C ASP A 414 -17.53 11.13 -8.38
N TRP A 415 -17.53 12.43 -8.72
CA TRP A 415 -16.30 13.23 -8.66
C TRP A 415 -15.75 13.34 -7.24
N MET A 416 -16.61 13.30 -6.22
CA MET A 416 -16.22 13.37 -4.81
C MET A 416 -15.63 12.06 -4.27
N LYS A 417 -15.93 10.94 -4.93
CA LYS A 417 -15.51 9.62 -4.48
C LYS A 417 -13.99 9.44 -4.68
N THR A 418 -13.42 8.72 -3.75
CA THR A 418 -11.99 8.39 -3.62
C THR A 418 -11.82 6.91 -3.28
N VAL A 419 -10.58 6.41 -3.36
CA VAL A 419 -10.22 5.08 -2.84
C VAL A 419 -10.71 4.92 -1.39
N GLY A 420 -10.48 5.94 -0.55
CA GLY A 420 -10.93 5.90 0.84
C GLY A 420 -12.44 5.91 1.04
N SER A 421 -13.21 6.56 0.17
CA SER A 421 -14.67 6.48 0.24
C SER A 421 -15.21 5.10 -0.14
N THR A 422 -14.51 4.37 -1.01
CA THR A 422 -14.83 2.98 -1.35
C THR A 422 -14.47 2.04 -0.21
N ILE A 423 -13.31 2.24 0.43
CA ILE A 423 -12.95 1.48 1.63
C ILE A 423 -13.96 1.73 2.76
N LEU A 424 -14.35 2.98 2.99
CA LEU A 424 -15.41 3.32 3.94
C LEU A 424 -16.72 2.59 3.63
N HIS A 425 -17.12 2.52 2.35
CA HIS A 425 -18.29 1.77 1.90
C HIS A 425 -18.20 0.30 2.36
N GLU A 426 -17.10 -0.39 2.03
CA GLU A 426 -16.94 -1.82 2.38
C GLU A 426 -16.94 -2.08 3.89
N TYR A 427 -16.32 -1.20 4.67
CA TYR A 427 -16.32 -1.34 6.12
C TYR A 427 -17.70 -1.12 6.76
N ILE A 428 -18.59 -0.32 6.15
CA ILE A 428 -19.94 -0.11 6.67
C ILE A 428 -20.79 -1.39 6.55
N HIS A 429 -20.52 -2.23 5.55
CA HIS A 429 -21.16 -3.55 5.44
C HIS A 429 -20.80 -4.48 6.61
N TRP A 430 -19.66 -4.26 7.29
CA TRP A 430 -19.19 -5.14 8.36
C TRP A 430 -19.95 -4.93 9.67
N GLY A 431 -21.08 -5.63 9.80
CA GLY A 431 -21.99 -5.46 10.93
C GLY A 431 -21.38 -5.72 12.31
N PHE A 432 -20.40 -6.63 12.42
CA PHE A 432 -19.74 -6.91 13.69
C PHE A 432 -18.99 -5.67 14.24
N LEU A 433 -18.45 -4.82 13.38
CA LEU A 433 -17.80 -3.56 13.77
C LEU A 433 -18.74 -2.68 14.60
N PHE A 434 -20.03 -2.66 14.24
CA PHE A 434 -21.05 -1.75 14.76
C PHE A 434 -22.04 -2.38 15.73
N VAL A 435 -21.90 -3.67 16.08
CA VAL A 435 -22.87 -4.37 16.96
C VAL A 435 -23.02 -3.73 18.36
N HIS A 436 -22.09 -2.87 18.77
CA HIS A 436 -22.14 -2.10 20.03
C HIS A 436 -22.71 -0.69 19.88
N VAL A 437 -23.06 -0.26 18.67
CA VAL A 437 -23.79 0.98 18.45
C VAL A 437 -25.19 0.85 19.08
N PRO A 438 -25.60 1.79 19.96
CA PRO A 438 -26.95 1.81 20.49
C PRO A 438 -28.00 1.71 19.38
N ASP A 439 -29.07 0.93 19.63
CA ASP A 439 -30.15 0.67 18.68
C ASP A 439 -29.77 -0.11 17.40
N TRP A 440 -28.58 -0.70 17.31
CA TRP A 440 -28.17 -1.55 16.18
C TRP A 440 -29.22 -2.62 15.81
N TYR A 441 -29.70 -3.36 16.81
CA TYR A 441 -30.69 -4.42 16.62
C TYR A 441 -32.10 -3.91 16.29
N HIS A 442 -32.36 -2.63 16.56
CA HIS A 442 -33.61 -1.96 16.21
C HIS A 442 -33.58 -1.44 14.77
N PHE A 443 -32.45 -0.88 14.34
CA PHE A 443 -32.32 -0.25 13.03
C PHE A 443 -31.89 -1.18 11.90
N ILE A 444 -31.00 -2.15 12.17
CA ILE A 444 -30.35 -2.93 11.12
C ILE A 444 -30.99 -4.31 10.98
N ARG A 445 -31.45 -4.67 9.79
CA ARG A 445 -32.11 -5.96 9.53
C ARG A 445 -31.13 -7.14 9.54
N VAL A 446 -31.65 -8.35 9.69
CA VAL A 446 -30.91 -9.58 9.38
C VAL A 446 -30.99 -9.79 7.87
N ASN A 447 -29.86 -10.01 7.22
CA ASN A 447 -29.76 -10.27 5.79
C ASN A 447 -30.10 -11.73 5.45
N ASP A 448 -30.11 -12.05 4.15
CA ASP A 448 -30.43 -13.40 3.66
C ASP A 448 -29.41 -14.47 4.07
N ARG A 449 -28.23 -14.05 4.55
CA ARG A 449 -27.18 -14.93 5.03
C ARG A 449 -27.27 -15.20 6.55
N GLY A 450 -28.19 -14.53 7.26
CA GLY A 450 -28.51 -14.82 8.65
C GLY A 450 -27.82 -13.93 9.70
N TRP A 451 -27.12 -12.85 9.29
CA TRP A 451 -26.51 -11.88 10.20
C TRP A 451 -26.97 -10.44 9.91
N ARG A 452 -26.70 -9.52 10.84
CA ARG A 452 -27.10 -8.11 10.69
C ARG A 452 -25.99 -7.32 10.02
N ALA A 453 -26.29 -6.71 8.89
CA ALA A 453 -25.39 -5.86 8.13
C ALA A 453 -26.18 -4.70 7.51
N ILE A 454 -25.53 -3.55 7.35
CA ILE A 454 -26.04 -2.49 6.47
C ILE A 454 -25.67 -2.94 5.05
N GLU A 455 -26.65 -3.18 4.19
CA GLU A 455 -26.42 -3.67 2.83
C GLU A 455 -26.61 -2.57 1.79
N ASP A 456 -26.29 -2.86 0.53
CA ASP A 456 -26.69 -2.03 -0.59
C ASP A 456 -28.14 -2.32 -0.93
N TYR A 457 -28.94 -1.26 -1.02
CA TYR A 457 -30.36 -1.39 -1.28
C TYR A 457 -30.62 -1.98 -2.69
N PRO A 458 -31.24 -3.18 -2.80
CA PRO A 458 -31.43 -3.87 -4.07
C PRO A 458 -32.82 -3.62 -4.68
N GLY A 459 -33.65 -2.79 -4.03
CA GLY A 459 -35.07 -2.71 -4.36
C GLY A 459 -35.33 -2.07 -5.72
N PRO A 460 -36.54 -2.24 -6.29
CA PRO A 460 -36.84 -1.85 -7.66
C PRO A 460 -37.15 -0.36 -7.84
N ASN A 461 -37.40 0.38 -6.75
CA ASN A 461 -37.74 1.80 -6.78
C ASN A 461 -37.05 2.55 -5.62
N PRO A 462 -36.03 3.38 -5.88
CA PRO A 462 -35.23 3.40 -7.13
C PRO A 462 -34.63 2.00 -7.41
N PRO A 463 -34.24 1.65 -8.65
CA PRO A 463 -33.83 0.28 -9.03
C PRO A 463 -32.61 -0.29 -8.30
N ASN A 464 -31.89 0.55 -7.55
CA ASN A 464 -30.93 0.20 -6.49
C ASN A 464 -30.58 1.49 -5.72
N GLY A 465 -29.78 1.37 -4.66
CA GLY A 465 -29.35 2.49 -3.82
C GLY A 465 -28.07 3.21 -4.26
N TYR A 466 -27.49 2.84 -5.41
CA TYR A 466 -26.16 3.31 -5.81
C TYR A 466 -26.14 4.74 -6.35
N GLY A 467 -25.16 5.50 -5.89
CA GLY A 467 -24.93 6.89 -6.28
C GLY A 467 -25.77 7.89 -5.45
N PRO A 468 -25.36 9.16 -5.41
CA PRO A 468 -25.97 10.17 -4.57
C PRO A 468 -27.42 10.47 -4.98
N TYR A 469 -27.74 10.30 -6.27
CA TYR A 469 -29.09 10.52 -6.78
C TYR A 469 -30.07 9.44 -6.33
N ARG A 470 -29.69 8.16 -6.38
CA ARG A 470 -30.59 7.07 -5.99
C ARG A 470 -30.67 6.94 -4.47
N ALA A 471 -29.54 7.07 -3.78
CA ALA A 471 -29.46 7.10 -2.32
C ALA A 471 -30.42 8.11 -1.68
N LYS A 472 -30.51 9.35 -2.22
CA LYS A 472 -31.47 10.34 -1.69
C LYS A 472 -32.94 9.96 -1.96
N LEU A 473 -33.23 9.31 -3.09
CA LEU A 473 -34.61 8.93 -3.44
C LEU A 473 -35.16 7.84 -2.54
N ILE A 474 -34.30 7.00 -1.94
CA ILE A 474 -34.72 5.99 -0.96
C ILE A 474 -35.53 6.63 0.16
N LYS A 475 -35.09 7.79 0.65
CA LYS A 475 -35.73 8.50 1.76
C LYS A 475 -37.19 8.87 1.44
N ASP A 476 -37.46 9.28 0.20
CA ASP A 476 -38.77 9.76 -0.26
C ASP A 476 -39.67 8.63 -0.76
N THR A 477 -39.08 7.49 -1.14
CA THR A 477 -39.83 6.36 -1.76
C THR A 477 -40.51 5.48 -0.71
N TYR A 478 -39.95 5.40 0.49
CA TYR A 478 -40.49 4.61 1.58
C TYR A 478 -41.04 5.53 2.66
N GLY A 479 -42.31 5.36 3.04
CA GLY A 479 -42.97 6.16 4.07
C GLY A 479 -42.35 5.99 5.46
N ALA A 480 -42.92 6.66 6.47
CA ALA A 480 -42.39 6.67 7.84
C ALA A 480 -42.36 5.30 8.54
N TRP A 481 -42.96 4.24 7.96
CA TRP A 481 -43.16 2.94 8.64
C TRP A 481 -43.23 1.73 7.70
N ASP A 482 -42.76 1.86 6.45
CA ASP A 482 -42.86 0.74 5.51
C ASP A 482 -41.57 -0.10 5.54
N GLN A 483 -41.74 -1.38 5.87
CA GLN A 483 -40.73 -2.39 6.24
C GLN A 483 -40.22 -2.28 7.69
N ALA A 484 -40.03 -3.42 8.37
CA ALA A 484 -39.72 -3.53 9.80
C ALA A 484 -38.44 -2.80 10.27
N TYR A 485 -37.65 -2.26 9.34
CA TYR A 485 -36.40 -1.55 9.54
C TYR A 485 -36.32 -0.34 8.57
N PRO A 486 -35.81 0.84 8.98
CA PRO A 486 -35.79 2.00 8.09
C PRO A 486 -34.79 1.82 6.93
N VAL A 487 -35.27 1.98 5.69
CA VAL A 487 -34.45 1.75 4.49
C VAL A 487 -33.27 2.74 4.37
N THR A 488 -33.42 3.96 4.87
CA THR A 488 -32.38 5.01 4.84
C THR A 488 -31.11 4.65 5.59
N VAL A 489 -31.22 3.94 6.71
CA VAL A 489 -30.07 3.46 7.51
C VAL A 489 -29.59 2.07 7.11
N ASN A 490 -30.29 1.41 6.18
CA ASN A 490 -29.95 0.10 5.61
C ASN A 490 -29.53 0.22 4.13
N ASN A 491 -28.93 1.36 3.73
CA ASN A 491 -28.26 1.54 2.44
C ASN A 491 -26.88 2.17 2.67
N VAL A 492 -25.80 1.46 2.33
CA VAL A 492 -24.43 1.94 2.57
C VAL A 492 -24.15 3.26 1.84
N ASP A 493 -24.60 3.41 0.60
CA ASP A 493 -24.38 4.61 -0.18
C ASP A 493 -25.00 5.89 0.43
N ASN A 494 -26.02 5.77 1.30
CA ASN A 494 -26.53 6.91 2.07
C ASN A 494 -25.46 7.47 3.02
N TYR A 495 -24.71 6.59 3.69
CA TYR A 495 -23.62 6.98 4.59
C TYR A 495 -22.46 7.57 3.80
N VAL A 496 -22.04 6.90 2.73
CA VAL A 496 -20.87 7.31 1.93
C VAL A 496 -21.08 8.69 1.31
N TYR A 497 -22.23 8.95 0.70
CA TYR A 497 -22.49 10.24 0.07
C TYR A 497 -22.81 11.36 1.08
N TYR A 498 -23.43 11.05 2.22
CA TYR A 498 -23.47 12.00 3.33
C TYR A 498 -22.06 12.38 3.79
N ALA A 499 -21.19 11.38 3.97
CA ALA A 499 -19.82 11.59 4.43
C ALA A 499 -18.99 12.40 3.44
N LEU A 500 -19.08 12.10 2.15
CA LEU A 500 -18.42 12.85 1.08
C LEU A 500 -18.93 14.29 1.00
N SER A 501 -20.26 14.48 1.01
CA SER A 501 -20.86 15.83 0.97
C SER A 501 -20.37 16.67 2.16
N LYS A 502 -20.32 16.08 3.36
CA LYS A 502 -19.83 16.73 4.58
C LYS A 502 -18.33 17.04 4.51
N TYR A 503 -17.52 16.04 4.17
CA TYR A 503 -16.06 16.17 4.10
C TYR A 503 -15.64 17.25 3.10
N TRP A 504 -16.19 17.21 1.88
CA TRP A 504 -15.86 18.21 0.87
C TRP A 504 -16.45 19.58 1.21
N SER A 505 -17.61 19.64 1.85
CA SER A 505 -18.15 20.93 2.30
C SER A 505 -17.22 21.61 3.31
N TRP A 506 -16.70 20.84 4.27
CA TRP A 506 -15.71 21.29 5.24
C TRP A 506 -14.38 21.68 4.58
N ARG A 507 -13.84 20.81 3.71
CA ARG A 507 -12.53 21.00 3.07
C ARG A 507 -12.52 22.18 2.09
N CYS A 508 -13.63 22.40 1.39
CA CYS A 508 -13.75 23.43 0.34
C CYS A 508 -14.46 24.71 0.81
N ASP A 509 -14.84 24.78 2.09
CA ASP A 509 -15.57 25.91 2.69
C ASP A 509 -16.80 26.34 1.84
N ARG A 510 -17.59 25.35 1.40
CA ARG A 510 -18.79 25.58 0.58
C ARG A 510 -19.81 24.47 0.74
N ARG A 511 -21.05 24.68 0.33
CA ARG A 511 -22.10 23.65 0.37
C ARG A 511 -22.25 22.98 -0.99
N PHE A 512 -22.47 21.67 -0.97
CA PHE A 512 -22.84 20.89 -2.16
C PHE A 512 -24.33 20.53 -2.11
N GLY A 513 -25.02 20.75 -3.23
CA GLY A 513 -26.43 20.43 -3.42
C GLY A 513 -26.68 18.95 -3.74
N PRO A 514 -27.95 18.53 -3.80
CA PRO A 514 -28.30 17.17 -4.21
C PRO A 514 -28.02 16.97 -5.70
N ALA A 515 -27.58 15.74 -6.08
CA ALA A 515 -27.48 15.34 -7.48
C ALA A 515 -28.82 15.59 -8.22
N PRO A 516 -28.84 16.30 -9.37
CA PRO A 516 -30.08 16.57 -10.10
C PRO A 516 -30.67 15.35 -10.81
N SER A 517 -29.81 14.44 -11.29
CA SER A 517 -30.20 13.21 -12.00
C SER A 517 -29.18 12.09 -11.77
N ASP A 518 -29.56 10.85 -12.10
CA ASP A 518 -28.65 9.68 -12.09
C ASP A 518 -27.48 9.87 -13.07
N ARG A 519 -27.69 10.64 -14.15
CA ARG A 519 -26.66 10.96 -15.14
C ARG A 519 -25.65 11.98 -14.60
N ASP A 520 -26.12 12.96 -13.82
CA ASP A 520 -25.26 13.98 -13.21
C ASP A 520 -24.51 13.44 -11.99
N ALA A 521 -25.09 12.45 -11.32
CA ALA A 521 -24.43 11.71 -10.25
C ALA A 521 -23.16 10.94 -10.69
N ARG A 522 -23.03 10.63 -11.99
CA ARG A 522 -22.00 9.73 -12.55
C ARG A 522 -20.98 10.44 -13.45
N GLN A 523 -20.49 11.59 -13.03
CA GLN A 523 -19.58 12.42 -13.83
C GLN A 523 -18.21 11.79 -14.08
N ARG A 524 -17.61 11.14 -13.09
CA ARG A 524 -16.34 10.43 -13.21
C ARG A 524 -16.48 9.25 -14.16
N VAL A 525 -17.51 8.41 -13.96
CA VAL A 525 -17.85 7.28 -14.86
C VAL A 525 -18.02 7.77 -16.31
N ARG A 526 -18.78 8.86 -16.50
CA ARG A 526 -19.01 9.45 -17.83
C ARG A 526 -17.75 10.00 -18.49
N SER A 527 -16.75 10.38 -17.71
CA SER A 527 -15.49 10.92 -18.20
C SER A 527 -14.49 9.83 -18.62
N GLY A 528 -14.92 8.56 -18.64
CA GLY A 528 -14.11 7.43 -19.09
C GLY A 528 -13.23 6.82 -18.00
N PHE A 529 -13.29 7.35 -16.77
CA PHE A 529 -12.79 6.62 -15.61
C PHE A 529 -13.71 5.42 -15.37
N ARG A 530 -13.12 4.25 -15.13
CA ARG A 530 -13.90 3.06 -14.79
C ARG A 530 -14.27 3.12 -13.32
N PRO A 531 -15.57 3.17 -13.04
CA PRO A 531 -16.03 2.29 -11.99
C PRO A 531 -17.42 1.72 -12.20
N HIS A 532 -17.57 0.47 -11.79
CA HIS A 532 -18.83 -0.25 -11.84
C HIS A 532 -19.48 -0.27 -10.46
N TYR A 533 -20.78 0.03 -10.49
CA TYR A 533 -21.72 -0.05 -9.38
C TYR A 533 -22.63 -1.23 -9.74
N SER A 534 -22.23 -2.46 -9.39
CA SER A 534 -23.08 -3.63 -9.61
C SER A 534 -24.12 -3.75 -8.52
#